data_AF-A0A4S8M9J1-F1
#
_entry.id   AF-A0A4S8M9J1-F1
#
_cell.length_a   1.000
_cell.length_b   1.000
_cell.length_c   1.000
_cell.angle_alpha   90.00
_cell.angle_beta   90.00
_cell.angle_gamma   90.00
#
_symmetry.space_group_name_H-M   'P 1'
#
loop_
_entity.id
_entity.type
_entity.pdbx_description
1 polymer ?
#
loop_
_entity_poly.entity_id
_entity_poly.type
_entity_poly.pdbx_seq_one_letter_code
_entity_poly.pdbx_strand_id
1 'polypeptide(L)'
;SKRQKNQSDETQGSDERFHQNLQLLVRKFTSTEMMWLRELNRTLEMALDEEYEDHDRFDSLETRLQGQIHTLHEFLPEKYLEILNTQVMKDTFRMHMQMQRSNTVTRIRNQCGPAIFDCSIEDLADPAERKLKFRKAIGWNESEKTYKRWNCSILHGNGSSQLNDTVFCSQPMLRCFAAIFFGTSAVAAIRADKLVGRGKETVAGIWSMTHTTPGAIAMCAVMIRWSLSEDVLLQELGKHTKIDWQNDFESYLKFLLNGIKGRKQAVVMLFRKYDKIFFPGTETGYCVRKNEDDQDEEAMDMLNKDQE
;
A
#
# COMPACT_ATOMS: atom_id res chain seq x y z
N SER A 1 -48.20 -17.21 3.50
CA SER A 1 -47.48 -17.00 4.77
C SER A 1 -46.10 -17.68 4.82
N LYS A 2 -45.93 -19.00 4.59
CA LYS A 2 -44.57 -19.62 4.56
C LYS A 2 -43.69 -19.25 3.34
N ARG A 3 -44.28 -19.08 2.15
CA ARG A 3 -43.55 -18.72 0.91
C ARG A 3 -42.97 -17.29 0.91
N GLN A 4 -43.69 -16.34 1.50
CA GLN A 4 -43.22 -14.95 1.65
C GLN A 4 -42.11 -14.83 2.70
N LYS A 5 -42.15 -15.66 3.77
CA LYS A 5 -41.11 -15.68 4.81
C LYS A 5 -39.78 -16.26 4.29
N ASN A 6 -39.83 -17.30 3.45
CA ASN A 6 -38.62 -17.84 2.83
C ASN A 6 -38.01 -16.87 1.80
N GLN A 7 -38.82 -16.12 1.05
CA GLN A 7 -38.32 -15.10 0.11
C GLN A 7 -37.70 -13.89 0.83
N SER A 8 -38.26 -13.46 1.97
CA SER A 8 -37.67 -12.38 2.76
C SER A 8 -36.33 -12.77 3.37
N ASP A 9 -36.22 -13.99 3.91
CA ASP A 9 -34.97 -14.49 4.53
C ASP A 9 -33.87 -14.73 3.47
N GLU A 10 -34.21 -15.21 2.27
CA GLU A 10 -33.27 -15.37 1.16
C GLU A 10 -32.77 -14.03 0.60
N THR A 11 -33.66 -13.04 0.49
CA THR A 11 -33.29 -11.68 0.02
C THR A 11 -32.41 -10.97 1.05
N GLN A 12 -32.76 -11.05 2.32
CA GLN A 12 -31.98 -10.47 3.41
C GLN A 12 -30.58 -11.11 3.52
N GLY A 13 -30.48 -12.44 3.37
CA GLY A 13 -29.19 -13.13 3.33
C GLY A 13 -28.35 -12.85 2.06
N SER A 14 -28.98 -12.44 0.96
CA SER A 14 -28.29 -11.98 -0.26
C SER A 14 -27.68 -10.59 -0.04
N ASP A 15 -28.46 -9.67 0.51
CA ASP A 15 -28.02 -8.30 0.78
C ASP A 15 -26.90 -8.24 1.82
N GLU A 16 -26.99 -9.03 2.90
CA GLU A 16 -25.90 -9.09 3.89
C GLU A 16 -24.58 -9.58 3.27
N ARG A 17 -24.63 -10.61 2.42
CA ARG A 17 -23.45 -11.11 1.71
C ARG A 17 -22.91 -10.09 0.72
N PHE A 18 -23.78 -9.35 0.03
CA PHE A 18 -23.38 -8.27 -0.87
C PHE A 18 -22.55 -7.23 -0.13
N HIS A 19 -23.04 -6.75 1.03
CA HIS A 19 -22.35 -5.76 1.85
C HIS A 19 -21.06 -6.33 2.43
N GLN A 20 -21.06 -7.52 3.04
CA GLN A 20 -19.85 -8.12 3.61
C GLN A 20 -18.73 -8.27 2.56
N ASN A 21 -19.06 -8.71 1.35
CA ASN A 21 -18.10 -8.81 0.26
C ASN A 21 -17.54 -7.45 -0.16
N LEU A 22 -18.39 -6.41 -0.23
CA LEU A 22 -17.94 -5.05 -0.54
C LEU A 22 -16.97 -4.53 0.52
N GLN A 23 -17.25 -4.77 1.79
CA GLN A 23 -16.38 -4.38 2.90
C GLN A 23 -15.01 -5.05 2.77
N LEU A 24 -14.96 -6.34 2.44
CA LEU A 24 -13.70 -7.07 2.22
C LEU A 24 -12.94 -6.52 1.01
N LEU A 25 -13.64 -6.21 -0.09
CA LEU A 25 -13.03 -5.60 -1.28
C LEU A 25 -12.44 -4.23 -0.99
N VAL A 26 -13.14 -3.36 -0.25
CA VAL A 26 -12.61 -2.04 0.14
C VAL A 26 -11.34 -2.17 0.98
N ARG A 27 -11.29 -3.14 1.90
CA ARG A 27 -10.08 -3.37 2.71
C ARG A 27 -8.92 -3.90 1.87
N LYS A 28 -9.20 -4.80 0.91
CA LYS A 28 -8.21 -5.28 -0.07
C LYS A 28 -7.69 -4.10 -0.90
N PHE A 29 -8.59 -3.32 -1.51
CA PHE A 29 -8.28 -2.13 -2.28
C PHE A 29 -7.37 -1.17 -1.51
N THR A 30 -7.68 -0.92 -0.23
CA THR A 30 -6.89 -0.05 0.64
C THR A 30 -5.45 -0.49 0.79
N SER A 31 -5.21 -1.81 0.73
CA SER A 31 -3.90 -2.41 1.00
C SER A 31 -3.13 -2.80 -0.25
N THR A 32 -3.82 -3.01 -1.38
CA THR A 32 -3.18 -3.49 -2.62
C THR A 32 -3.15 -2.44 -3.73
N GLU A 33 -4.06 -1.47 -3.71
CA GLU A 33 -4.19 -0.46 -4.76
C GLU A 33 -3.93 0.96 -4.23
N MET A 34 -4.77 1.45 -3.30
CA MET A 34 -4.78 2.84 -2.86
C MET A 34 -4.98 2.97 -1.36
N MET A 35 -4.01 3.54 -0.66
CA MET A 35 -4.11 3.73 0.79
C MET A 35 -5.15 4.79 1.20
N TRP A 36 -5.39 5.78 0.33
CA TRP A 36 -6.41 6.82 0.44
C TRP A 36 -7.03 7.12 -0.92
N LEU A 37 -8.29 7.53 -0.91
CA LEU A 37 -8.92 8.20 -2.06
C LEU A 37 -8.88 9.71 -1.81
N ARG A 38 -8.41 10.48 -2.78
CA ARG A 38 -8.50 11.94 -2.75
C ARG A 38 -9.96 12.31 -2.92
N GLU A 39 -10.40 13.34 -2.20
CA GLU A 39 -11.74 13.91 -2.31
C GLU A 39 -12.83 12.85 -2.53
N LEU A 40 -12.93 11.87 -1.61
CA LEU A 40 -13.70 10.62 -1.78
C LEU A 40 -15.03 10.78 -2.53
N ASN A 41 -15.83 11.78 -2.13
CA ASN A 41 -17.14 12.02 -2.76
C ASN A 41 -16.98 12.40 -4.23
N ARG A 42 -16.06 13.33 -4.54
CA ARG A 42 -15.77 13.76 -5.91
C ARG A 42 -15.22 12.62 -6.76
N THR A 43 -14.32 11.79 -6.22
CA THR A 43 -13.80 10.61 -6.94
C THR A 43 -14.92 9.63 -7.31
N LEU A 44 -15.84 9.34 -6.38
CA LEU A 44 -16.94 8.40 -6.63
C LEU A 44 -18.08 8.99 -7.49
N GLU A 45 -18.12 10.31 -7.62
CA GLU A 45 -19.06 11.05 -8.48
C GLU A 45 -18.50 11.33 -9.88
N MET A 46 -17.19 11.12 -10.07
CA MET A 46 -16.47 11.43 -11.29
C MET A 46 -16.91 10.52 -12.44
N ALA A 47 -17.20 11.12 -13.60
CA ALA A 47 -17.35 10.38 -14.84
C ALA A 47 -15.96 9.97 -15.35
N LEU A 48 -15.86 8.78 -15.95
CA LEU A 48 -14.64 8.35 -16.63
C LEU A 48 -14.39 9.27 -17.82
N ASP A 49 -13.15 9.76 -17.91
CA ASP A 49 -12.67 10.49 -19.06
C ASP A 49 -12.07 9.49 -20.06
N GLU A 50 -12.63 9.41 -21.27
CA GLU A 50 -12.13 8.50 -22.31
C GLU A 50 -10.78 8.94 -22.89
N GLU A 51 -10.42 10.22 -22.72
CA GLU A 51 -9.13 10.78 -23.12
C GLU A 51 -8.09 10.69 -21.99
N TYR A 52 -8.43 10.06 -20.85
CA TYR A 52 -7.50 9.89 -19.74
C TYR A 52 -6.33 8.98 -20.12
N GLU A 53 -5.13 9.51 -19.93
CA GLU A 53 -3.88 8.79 -20.11
C GLU A 53 -3.24 8.45 -18.76
N ASP A 54 -2.90 7.17 -18.54
CA ASP A 54 -2.38 6.70 -17.25
C ASP A 54 -0.98 7.26 -16.92
N HIS A 55 -0.24 7.78 -17.91
CA HIS A 55 1.06 8.40 -17.65
C HIS A 55 0.94 9.75 -16.91
N ASP A 56 -0.15 10.49 -17.15
CA ASP A 56 -0.43 11.79 -16.53
C ASP A 56 -1.08 11.67 -15.15
N ARG A 57 -1.35 10.44 -14.70
CA ARG A 57 -2.09 10.09 -13.48
C ARG A 57 -1.74 10.91 -12.25
N PHE A 58 -0.48 11.30 -12.08
CA PHE A 58 0.02 11.92 -10.87
C PHE A 58 0.38 13.40 -11.05
N ASP A 59 0.01 14.01 -12.18
CA ASP A 59 0.53 15.32 -12.54
C ASP A 59 -0.36 16.45 -12.02
N SER A 60 -1.68 16.24 -11.97
CA SER A 60 -2.64 17.21 -11.43
C SER A 60 -3.58 16.56 -10.41
N LEU A 61 -4.40 17.36 -9.72
CA LEU A 61 -5.46 16.79 -8.88
C LEU A 61 -6.49 16.05 -9.76
N GLU A 62 -6.85 16.60 -10.91
CA GLU A 62 -7.85 16.00 -11.80
C GLU A 62 -7.42 14.64 -12.31
N THR A 63 -6.19 14.54 -12.83
CA THR A 63 -5.65 13.28 -13.34
C THR A 63 -5.44 12.25 -12.22
N ARG A 64 -5.19 12.69 -10.97
CA ARG A 64 -5.18 11.78 -9.81
C ARG A 64 -6.54 11.21 -9.50
N LEU A 65 -7.59 12.04 -9.54
CA LEU A 65 -8.96 11.59 -9.32
C LEU A 65 -9.40 10.65 -10.45
N GLN A 66 -9.10 10.97 -11.71
CA GLN A 66 -9.33 10.09 -12.87
C GLN A 66 -8.62 8.75 -12.70
N GLY A 67 -7.32 8.75 -12.37
CA GLY A 67 -6.59 7.52 -12.11
C GLY A 67 -7.17 6.70 -10.96
N GLN A 68 -7.72 7.34 -9.91
CA GLN A 68 -8.40 6.65 -8.81
C GLN A 68 -9.71 6.00 -9.27
N ILE A 69 -10.55 6.68 -10.04
CA ILE A 69 -11.81 6.12 -10.55
C ILE A 69 -11.55 5.00 -11.57
N HIS A 70 -10.57 5.14 -12.47
CA HIS A 70 -10.15 4.05 -13.37
C HIS A 70 -9.69 2.81 -12.58
N THR A 71 -8.90 3.01 -11.51
CA THR A 71 -8.47 1.89 -10.65
C THR A 71 -9.64 1.23 -9.94
N LEU A 72 -10.65 1.99 -9.51
CA LEU A 72 -11.88 1.44 -8.92
C LEU A 72 -12.68 0.62 -9.93
N HIS A 73 -12.83 1.10 -11.16
CA HIS A 73 -13.53 0.41 -12.23
C HIS A 73 -12.88 -0.93 -12.61
N GLU A 74 -11.54 -0.98 -12.62
CA GLU A 74 -10.82 -2.23 -12.89
C GLU A 74 -10.86 -3.19 -11.69
N PHE A 75 -10.83 -2.66 -10.47
CA PHE A 75 -10.72 -3.47 -9.25
C PHE A 75 -12.08 -4.05 -8.80
N LEU A 76 -13.16 -3.27 -8.91
CA LEU A 76 -14.46 -3.67 -8.40
C LEU A 76 -15.24 -4.50 -9.43
N PRO A 77 -15.91 -5.59 -9.01
CA PRO A 77 -16.88 -6.29 -9.84
C PRO A 77 -18.00 -5.35 -10.32
N GLU A 78 -18.48 -5.57 -11.55
CA GLU A 78 -19.49 -4.74 -12.24
C GLU A 78 -20.72 -4.40 -11.38
N LYS A 79 -21.25 -5.38 -10.63
CA LYS A 79 -22.39 -5.18 -9.71
C LYS A 79 -22.19 -4.09 -8.64
N TYR A 80 -20.94 -3.72 -8.33
CA TYR A 80 -20.63 -2.64 -7.39
C TYR A 80 -20.42 -1.30 -8.12
N LEU A 81 -20.09 -1.33 -9.40
CA LEU A 81 -19.95 -0.13 -10.23
C LEU A 81 -21.30 0.56 -10.44
N GLU A 82 -22.38 -0.21 -10.57
CA GLU A 82 -23.75 0.32 -10.65
C GLU A 82 -24.16 1.19 -9.46
N ILE A 83 -23.55 0.97 -8.29
CA ILE A 83 -23.84 1.70 -7.06
C ILE A 83 -22.70 2.60 -6.61
N LEU A 84 -21.71 2.86 -7.48
CA LEU A 84 -20.46 3.51 -7.08
C LEU A 84 -20.67 4.92 -6.49
N ASN A 85 -21.61 5.68 -7.06
CA ASN A 85 -21.98 7.03 -6.62
C ASN A 85 -23.06 7.04 -5.50
N THR A 86 -23.40 5.89 -4.93
CA THR A 86 -24.40 5.86 -3.84
C THR A 86 -23.80 6.26 -2.49
N GLN A 87 -24.64 6.73 -1.58
CA GLN A 87 -24.24 7.01 -0.20
C GLN A 87 -23.70 5.75 0.52
N VAL A 88 -24.28 4.59 0.23
CA VAL A 88 -23.83 3.29 0.76
C VAL A 88 -22.37 3.03 0.38
N MET A 89 -21.99 3.31 -0.87
CA MET A 89 -20.61 3.13 -1.33
C MET A 89 -19.66 4.14 -0.66
N LYS A 90 -20.05 5.42 -0.60
CA LYS A 90 -19.28 6.48 0.08
C LYS A 90 -19.01 6.15 1.55
N ASP A 91 -20.04 5.73 2.28
CA ASP A 91 -19.90 5.35 3.70
C ASP A 91 -19.09 4.08 3.89
N THR A 92 -19.25 3.10 2.99
CA THR A 92 -18.48 1.86 3.03
C THR A 92 -17.00 2.10 2.79
N PHE A 93 -16.63 2.91 1.77
CA PHE A 93 -15.24 3.30 1.54
C PHE A 93 -14.67 4.07 2.73
N ARG A 94 -15.38 5.10 3.22
CA ARG A 94 -14.91 5.93 4.35
C ARG A 94 -14.62 5.07 5.58
N MET A 95 -15.55 4.19 5.94
CA MET A 95 -15.43 3.35 7.14
C MET A 95 -14.38 2.25 6.98
N HIS A 96 -14.42 1.47 5.89
CA HIS A 96 -13.59 0.27 5.77
C HIS A 96 -12.16 0.56 5.32
N MET A 97 -11.91 1.64 4.57
CA MET A 97 -10.52 2.09 4.35
C MET A 97 -9.89 2.55 5.67
N GLN A 98 -10.61 3.33 6.48
CA GLN A 98 -10.11 3.76 7.79
C GLN A 98 -9.90 2.58 8.74
N MET A 99 -10.83 1.62 8.75
CA MET A 99 -10.69 0.41 9.55
C MET A 99 -9.46 -0.39 9.13
N GLN A 100 -9.22 -0.55 7.83
CA GLN A 100 -8.04 -1.26 7.33
C GLN A 100 -6.73 -0.58 7.73
N ARG A 101 -6.65 0.75 7.60
CA ARG A 101 -5.48 1.52 8.05
C ARG A 101 -5.27 1.38 9.56
N SER A 102 -6.33 1.52 10.36
CA SER A 102 -6.27 1.39 11.83
C SER A 102 -5.80 0.00 12.30
N ASN A 103 -6.33 -1.05 11.68
CA ASN A 103 -5.92 -2.43 11.95
C ASN A 103 -4.45 -2.65 11.59
N THR A 104 -4.02 -2.11 10.45
CA THR A 104 -2.63 -2.23 10.00
C THR A 104 -1.69 -1.48 10.92
N VAL A 105 -2.01 -0.25 11.29
CA VAL A 105 -1.28 0.55 12.28
C VAL A 105 -1.06 -0.21 13.58
N THR A 106 -2.13 -0.77 14.14
CA THR A 106 -2.07 -1.56 15.37
C THR A 106 -1.15 -2.76 15.20
N ARG A 107 -1.24 -3.45 14.07
CA ARG A 107 -0.40 -4.61 13.78
C ARG A 107 1.08 -4.24 13.66
N ILE A 108 1.41 -3.22 12.86
CA ILE A 108 2.79 -2.85 12.58
C ILE A 108 3.47 -2.22 13.78
N ARG A 109 2.84 -1.24 14.45
CA ARG A 109 3.47 -0.54 15.56
C ARG A 109 3.35 -1.31 16.88
N ASN A 110 2.16 -1.79 17.24
CA ASN A 110 1.91 -2.29 18.60
C ASN A 110 2.13 -3.80 18.74
N GLN A 111 1.84 -4.59 17.71
CA GLN A 111 1.93 -6.06 17.80
C GLN A 111 3.26 -6.61 17.27
N CYS A 112 3.73 -6.08 16.13
CA CYS A 112 4.91 -6.59 15.44
C CYS A 112 6.11 -5.64 15.51
N GLY A 113 5.96 -4.42 16.03
CA GLY A 113 6.95 -3.35 15.94
C GLY A 113 8.37 -3.77 16.34
N PRO A 114 8.60 -4.29 17.57
CA PRO A 114 9.91 -4.78 18.00
C PRO A 114 10.53 -5.79 17.03
N ALA A 115 9.71 -6.72 16.52
CA ALA A 115 10.15 -7.76 15.60
C ALA A 115 10.38 -7.25 14.17
N ILE A 116 9.71 -6.17 13.75
CA ILE A 116 9.93 -5.55 12.43
C ILE A 116 11.22 -4.73 12.46
N PHE A 117 11.40 -3.90 13.50
CA PHE A 117 12.42 -2.84 13.56
C PHE A 117 13.68 -3.20 14.38
N ASP A 118 13.75 -4.39 14.96
CA ASP A 118 14.85 -4.79 15.86
C ASP A 118 15.04 -3.80 17.03
N CYS A 119 13.94 -3.43 17.67
CA CYS A 119 13.91 -2.47 18.76
C CYS A 119 13.11 -2.99 19.96
N SER A 120 13.12 -2.27 21.07
CA SER A 120 12.29 -2.60 22.24
C SER A 120 10.86 -2.07 22.07
N ILE A 121 9.96 -2.46 22.98
CA ILE A 121 8.59 -1.94 23.01
C ILE A 121 8.60 -0.47 23.44
N GLU A 122 9.47 -0.12 24.37
CA GLU A 122 9.63 1.22 24.94
C GLU A 122 10.05 2.22 23.86
N ASP A 123 10.95 1.82 22.96
CA ASP A 123 11.37 2.62 21.80
C ASP A 123 10.19 3.05 20.91
N LEU A 124 9.11 2.25 20.87
CA LEU A 124 7.95 2.49 20.03
C LEU A 124 6.75 3.06 20.78
N ALA A 125 6.74 3.00 22.12
CA ALA A 125 5.62 3.43 22.93
C ALA A 125 5.43 4.96 22.88
N ASP A 126 6.52 5.71 23.01
CA ASP A 126 6.48 7.16 23.16
C ASP A 126 6.85 7.92 21.86
N PRO A 127 6.07 8.95 21.44
CA PRO A 127 6.40 9.76 20.27
C PRO A 127 7.76 10.47 20.31
N ALA A 128 8.18 10.97 21.48
CA ALA A 128 9.46 11.66 21.63
C ALA A 128 10.63 10.68 21.54
N GLU A 129 10.50 9.48 22.13
CA GLU A 129 11.48 8.40 21.98
C GLU A 129 11.61 7.97 20.52
N ARG A 130 10.48 7.78 19.81
CA ARG A 130 10.50 7.47 18.37
C ARG A 130 11.21 8.56 17.56
N LYS A 131 10.92 9.83 17.84
CA LYS A 131 11.60 10.96 17.21
C LYS A 131 13.11 10.91 17.47
N LEU A 132 13.51 10.75 18.72
CA LEU A 132 14.91 10.76 19.14
C LEU A 132 15.69 9.64 18.45
N LYS A 133 15.12 8.43 18.45
CA LYS A 133 15.79 7.22 17.96
C LYS A 133 15.75 7.07 16.44
N PHE A 134 14.60 7.34 15.81
CA PHE A 134 14.35 6.89 14.44
C PHE A 134 14.21 8.00 13.40
N ARG A 135 14.15 9.30 13.78
CA ARG A 135 13.92 10.38 12.80
C ARG A 135 14.87 10.35 11.61
N LYS A 136 16.16 10.03 11.84
CA LYS A 136 17.16 9.90 10.76
C LYS A 136 16.86 8.72 9.85
N ALA A 137 16.42 7.58 10.39
CA ALA A 137 16.09 6.39 9.63
C ALA A 137 14.89 6.59 8.69
N ILE A 138 13.96 7.48 9.08
CA ILE A 138 12.78 7.86 8.27
C ILE A 138 13.00 9.14 7.45
N GLY A 139 14.25 9.59 7.32
CA GLY A 139 14.66 10.61 6.36
C GLY A 139 14.77 12.05 6.87
N TRP A 140 14.92 12.26 8.18
CA TRP A 140 15.16 13.61 8.72
C TRP A 140 16.43 14.24 8.16
N ASN A 141 16.28 15.40 7.53
CA ASN A 141 17.36 16.24 7.05
C ASN A 141 17.61 17.39 8.04
N GLU A 142 18.79 17.42 8.65
CA GLU A 142 19.12 18.43 9.66
C GLU A 142 19.29 19.84 9.09
N SER A 143 19.69 19.99 7.83
CA SER A 143 19.93 21.29 7.21
C SER A 143 18.61 21.99 6.88
N GLU A 144 17.67 21.25 6.29
CA GLU A 144 16.38 21.78 5.87
C GLU A 144 15.30 21.70 6.96
N LYS A 145 15.54 20.92 8.03
CA LYS A 145 14.56 20.63 9.07
C LYS A 145 13.28 20.01 8.50
N THR A 146 13.43 19.15 7.50
CA THR A 146 12.35 18.44 6.80
C THR A 146 12.65 16.95 6.71
N TYR A 147 11.61 16.15 6.43
CA TYR A 147 11.77 14.73 6.12
C TYR A 147 11.83 14.53 4.60
N LYS A 148 12.85 13.81 4.13
CA LYS A 148 13.05 13.47 2.73
C LYS A 148 12.45 12.09 2.44
N ARG A 149 11.45 12.03 1.56
CA ARG A 149 10.71 10.82 1.17
C ARG A 149 11.59 9.62 0.80
N TRP A 150 12.60 9.83 -0.04
CA TRP A 150 13.43 8.76 -0.62
C TRP A 150 14.72 8.50 0.16
N ASN A 151 15.18 9.50 0.92
CA ASN A 151 16.44 9.46 1.65
C ASN A 151 16.25 8.89 3.05
N CYS A 152 15.67 7.68 3.13
CA CYS A 152 15.30 7.00 4.37
C CYS A 152 15.96 5.63 4.45
N SER A 153 16.92 5.43 5.35
CA SER A 153 17.61 4.13 5.46
C SER A 153 16.70 2.96 5.77
N ILE A 154 15.53 3.21 6.37
CA ILE A 154 14.54 2.17 6.64
C ILE A 154 13.94 1.55 5.36
N LEU A 155 14.05 2.22 4.21
CA LEU A 155 13.55 1.69 2.93
C LEU A 155 14.59 0.85 2.18
N HIS A 156 15.89 1.09 2.40
CA HIS A 156 16.95 0.57 1.54
C HIS A 156 17.56 -0.72 2.07
N GLY A 157 17.74 -1.71 1.20
CA GLY A 157 18.31 -3.02 1.54
C GLY A 157 19.72 -2.95 2.13
N ASN A 158 20.51 -1.99 1.65
CA ASN A 158 21.88 -1.73 2.13
C ASN A 158 21.95 -0.72 3.29
N GLY A 159 20.81 -0.23 3.79
CA GLY A 159 20.76 0.79 4.84
C GLY A 159 21.21 2.19 4.38
N SER A 160 21.37 2.42 3.07
CA SER A 160 21.70 3.71 2.49
C SER A 160 20.68 4.78 2.89
N SER A 161 21.16 6.00 3.15
CA SER A 161 20.29 7.17 3.35
C SER A 161 19.97 7.88 2.03
N GLN A 162 20.41 7.35 0.89
CA GLN A 162 20.18 7.89 -0.45
C GLN A 162 19.45 6.86 -1.32
N LEU A 163 18.65 7.37 -2.26
CA LEU A 163 17.95 6.55 -3.25
C LEU A 163 18.95 5.72 -4.07
N ASN A 164 18.68 4.42 -4.19
CA ASN A 164 19.40 3.49 -5.05
C ASN A 164 18.49 2.32 -5.47
N ASP A 165 19.04 1.37 -6.20
CA ASP A 165 18.37 0.16 -6.69
C ASP A 165 17.88 -0.80 -5.59
N THR A 166 18.34 -0.63 -4.35
CA THR A 166 17.90 -1.42 -3.17
C THR A 166 16.72 -0.80 -2.43
N VAL A 167 16.09 0.25 -2.97
CA VAL A 167 14.87 0.82 -2.39
C VAL A 167 13.79 -0.26 -2.24
N PHE A 168 13.06 -0.19 -1.13
CA PHE A 168 12.05 -1.18 -0.72
C PHE A 168 12.57 -2.59 -0.41
N CYS A 169 13.89 -2.81 -0.41
CA CYS A 169 14.48 -4.13 -0.15
C CYS A 169 14.93 -4.36 1.31
N SER A 170 14.69 -3.41 2.21
CA SER A 170 15.11 -3.53 3.62
C SER A 170 14.41 -4.66 4.36
N GLN A 171 15.04 -5.16 5.43
CA GLN A 171 14.42 -6.17 6.30
C GLN A 171 13.10 -5.68 6.95
N PRO A 172 13.01 -4.43 7.46
CA PRO A 172 11.74 -3.87 7.91
C PRO A 172 10.63 -3.88 6.85
N MET A 173 10.95 -3.61 5.58
CA MET A 173 9.97 -3.67 4.48
C MET A 173 9.39 -5.07 4.29
N LEU A 174 10.25 -6.10 4.24
CA LEU A 174 9.80 -7.50 4.12
C LEU A 174 9.00 -7.96 5.33
N ARG A 175 9.45 -7.62 6.53
CA ARG A 175 8.75 -7.98 7.78
C ARG A 175 7.41 -7.25 7.92
N CYS A 176 7.33 -6.00 7.47
CA CYS A 176 6.07 -5.26 7.40
C CYS A 176 5.09 -5.95 6.45
N PHE A 177 5.54 -6.33 5.25
CA PHE A 177 4.71 -7.07 4.29
C PHE A 177 4.19 -8.39 4.88
N ALA A 178 5.08 -9.17 5.52
CA ALA A 178 4.71 -10.37 6.26
C ALA A 178 3.62 -10.08 7.31
N ALA A 179 3.80 -9.06 8.14
CA ALA A 179 2.84 -8.71 9.17
C ALA A 179 1.47 -8.36 8.58
N ILE A 180 1.42 -7.51 7.54
CA ILE A 180 0.15 -7.07 6.92
C ILE A 180 -0.59 -8.26 6.32
N PHE A 181 0.08 -9.04 5.48
CA PHE A 181 -0.59 -10.00 4.60
C PHE A 181 -0.61 -11.44 5.15
N PHE A 182 0.36 -11.80 5.99
CA PHE A 182 0.55 -13.18 6.48
C PHE A 182 0.53 -13.30 8.01
N GLY A 183 0.50 -12.19 8.74
CA GLY A 183 0.35 -12.14 10.20
C GLY A 183 1.68 -12.23 10.97
N THR A 184 1.58 -12.25 12.30
CA THR A 184 2.72 -12.14 13.23
C THR A 184 3.68 -13.33 13.11
N SER A 185 3.17 -14.54 12.93
CA SER A 185 3.99 -15.76 12.74
C SER A 185 4.87 -15.68 11.50
N ALA A 186 4.43 -15.00 10.44
CA ALA A 186 5.23 -14.80 9.24
C ALA A 186 6.45 -13.88 9.50
N VAL A 187 6.30 -12.89 10.38
CA VAL A 187 7.42 -12.04 10.80
C VAL A 187 8.48 -12.89 11.51
N ALA A 188 8.06 -13.78 12.42
CA ALA A 188 8.96 -14.68 13.11
C ALA A 188 9.66 -15.65 12.15
N ALA A 189 8.95 -16.15 11.12
CA ALA A 189 9.53 -16.99 10.08
C ALA A 189 10.62 -16.26 9.29
N ILE A 190 10.37 -15.03 8.82
CA ILE A 190 11.38 -14.22 8.12
C ILE A 190 12.62 -13.99 8.99
N ARG A 191 12.43 -13.67 10.27
CA ARG A 191 13.56 -13.46 11.21
C ARG A 191 14.40 -14.71 11.41
N ALA A 192 13.78 -15.89 11.33
CA ALA A 192 14.43 -17.18 11.48
C ALA A 192 14.93 -17.77 10.14
N ASP A 193 14.87 -17.00 9.06
CA ASP A 193 15.17 -17.44 7.68
C ASP A 193 14.40 -18.71 7.27
N LYS A 194 13.12 -18.76 7.67
CA LYS A 194 12.19 -19.84 7.37
C LYS A 194 11.14 -19.39 6.34
N LEU A 195 10.58 -20.38 5.64
CA LEU A 195 9.47 -20.15 4.72
C LEU A 195 8.26 -19.55 5.43
N VAL A 196 7.64 -18.57 4.77
CA VAL A 196 6.40 -17.96 5.24
C VAL A 196 5.24 -18.92 5.01
N GLY A 197 4.51 -19.25 6.07
CA GLY A 197 3.33 -20.11 6.00
C GLY A 197 2.20 -19.44 5.19
N ARG A 198 1.55 -20.22 4.32
CA ARG A 198 0.41 -19.78 3.48
C ARG A 198 -0.87 -20.45 3.96
N GLY A 199 -1.54 -19.80 4.90
CA GLY A 199 -2.85 -20.22 5.39
C GLY A 199 -3.99 -19.53 4.64
N LYS A 200 -5.13 -20.22 4.47
CA LYS A 200 -6.36 -19.60 3.93
C LYS A 200 -6.94 -18.54 4.89
N GLU A 201 -6.53 -18.60 6.15
CA GLU A 201 -6.84 -17.67 7.22
C GLU A 201 -5.97 -16.41 7.24
N THR A 202 -4.89 -16.37 6.44
CA THR A 202 -4.08 -15.16 6.27
C THR A 202 -4.83 -14.11 5.45
N VAL A 203 -4.46 -12.83 5.56
CA VAL A 203 -5.06 -11.75 4.75
C VAL A 203 -4.83 -12.01 3.26
N ALA A 204 -3.62 -12.44 2.87
CA ALA A 204 -3.32 -12.86 1.50
C ALA A 204 -4.20 -14.04 1.04
N GLY A 205 -4.41 -15.03 1.92
CA GLY A 205 -5.29 -16.18 1.65
C GLY A 205 -6.75 -15.77 1.47
N ILE A 206 -7.29 -14.96 2.38
CA ILE A 206 -8.66 -14.43 2.33
C ILE A 206 -8.88 -13.62 1.04
N TRP A 207 -7.89 -12.84 0.63
CA TRP A 207 -7.96 -12.02 -0.59
C TRP A 207 -7.53 -12.75 -1.87
N SER A 208 -7.17 -14.03 -1.75
CA SER A 208 -6.68 -14.88 -2.84
C SER A 208 -5.54 -14.21 -3.63
N MET A 209 -4.59 -13.59 -2.91
CA MET A 209 -3.42 -12.96 -3.52
C MET A 209 -2.48 -14.03 -4.07
N THR A 210 -2.00 -13.82 -5.29
CA THR A 210 -1.07 -14.73 -5.99
C THR A 210 0.27 -14.10 -6.29
N HIS A 211 0.39 -12.79 -6.10
CA HIS A 211 1.58 -11.99 -6.37
C HIS A 211 1.53 -10.70 -5.54
N THR A 212 2.68 -10.04 -5.43
CA THR A 212 2.82 -8.73 -4.81
C THR A 212 2.33 -7.63 -5.75
N THR A 213 1.58 -6.66 -5.21
CA THR A 213 1.10 -5.50 -5.96
C THR A 213 1.92 -4.23 -5.66
N PRO A 214 1.96 -3.25 -6.58
CA PRO A 214 2.60 -1.95 -6.33
C PRO A 214 2.05 -1.23 -5.08
N GLY A 215 0.72 -1.19 -4.92
CA GLY A 215 0.10 -0.55 -3.76
C GLY A 215 0.46 -1.23 -2.44
N ALA A 216 0.67 -2.55 -2.43
CA ALA A 216 1.11 -3.27 -1.24
C ALA A 216 2.53 -2.87 -0.79
N ILE A 217 3.47 -2.72 -1.73
CA ILE A 217 4.83 -2.24 -1.42
C ILE A 217 4.78 -0.76 -0.98
N ALA A 218 4.06 0.09 -1.71
CA ALA A 218 3.91 1.51 -1.37
C ALA A 218 3.28 1.72 0.03
N MET A 219 2.26 0.92 0.37
CA MET A 219 1.66 0.91 1.71
C MET A 219 2.68 0.50 2.78
N CYS A 220 3.48 -0.55 2.54
CA CYS A 220 4.52 -0.97 3.47
C CYS A 220 5.53 0.16 3.73
N ALA A 221 5.97 0.86 2.68
CA ALA A 221 6.93 1.96 2.79
C ALA A 221 6.39 3.11 3.67
N VAL A 222 5.12 3.49 3.49
CA VAL A 222 4.45 4.47 4.35
C VAL A 222 4.31 3.94 5.77
N MET A 223 3.85 2.69 5.93
CA MET A 223 3.61 2.11 7.26
C MET A 223 4.88 2.04 8.10
N ILE A 224 6.01 1.61 7.53
CA ILE A 224 7.25 1.53 8.32
C ILE A 224 7.79 2.90 8.70
N ARG A 225 7.72 3.89 7.80
CA ARG A 225 8.15 5.26 8.09
C ARG A 225 7.24 5.90 9.13
N TRP A 226 5.93 5.76 8.97
CA TRP A 226 4.95 6.27 9.93
C TRP A 226 5.07 5.60 11.29
N SER A 227 5.26 4.27 11.36
CA SER A 227 5.34 3.55 12.62
C SER A 227 6.49 4.00 13.51
N LEU A 228 7.60 4.43 12.90
CA LEU A 228 8.78 4.97 13.57
C LEU A 228 8.74 6.51 13.76
N SER A 229 7.70 7.17 13.25
CA SER A 229 7.55 8.62 13.37
C SER A 229 6.93 9.06 14.70
N GLU A 230 7.06 10.34 15.03
CA GLU A 230 6.37 10.94 16.17
C GLU A 230 4.86 11.12 15.96
N ASP A 231 4.31 10.81 14.78
CA ASP A 231 2.87 10.90 14.54
C ASP A 231 2.11 9.79 15.29
N VAL A 232 1.19 10.20 16.15
CA VAL A 232 0.37 9.27 16.95
C VAL A 232 -0.69 8.58 16.08
N LEU A 233 -1.34 9.34 15.20
CA LEU A 233 -2.37 8.85 14.29
C LEU A 233 -1.86 8.86 12.86
N LEU A 234 -2.25 7.85 12.09
CA LEU A 234 -2.03 7.83 10.65
C LEU A 234 -3.15 8.63 9.98
N GLN A 235 -2.78 9.79 9.46
CA GLN A 235 -3.62 10.69 8.67
C GLN A 235 -2.88 10.99 7.35
N GLU A 236 -3.57 11.59 6.39
CA GLU A 236 -3.01 11.99 5.10
C GLU A 236 -1.81 12.94 5.30
N LEU A 237 -1.93 13.91 6.23
CA LEU A 237 -0.86 14.81 6.64
C LEU A 237 -0.48 14.55 8.10
N GLY A 238 0.79 14.24 8.35
CA GLY A 238 1.34 14.03 9.68
C GLY A 238 1.19 15.26 10.57
N LYS A 239 0.55 15.11 11.72
CA LYS A 239 0.29 16.23 12.65
C LYS A 239 1.58 16.85 13.17
N HIS A 240 2.57 16.03 13.52
CA HIS A 240 3.83 16.46 14.13
C HIS A 240 4.96 16.50 13.11
N THR A 241 5.09 15.45 12.29
CA THR A 241 6.17 15.38 11.29
C THR A 241 5.97 16.32 10.11
N LYS A 242 4.71 16.72 9.85
CA LYS A 242 4.28 17.43 8.62
C LYS A 242 4.56 16.65 7.33
N ILE A 243 4.81 15.34 7.41
CA ILE A 243 4.94 14.49 6.24
C ILE A 243 3.57 14.33 5.59
N ASP A 244 3.46 14.62 4.30
CA ASP A 244 2.30 14.29 3.50
C ASP A 244 2.35 12.80 3.12
N TRP A 245 1.81 11.97 4.01
CA TRP A 245 1.80 10.51 3.89
C TRP A 245 1.01 10.03 2.67
N GLN A 246 -0.04 10.77 2.26
CA GLN A 246 -0.78 10.46 1.04
C GLN A 246 0.07 10.72 -0.19
N ASN A 247 0.73 11.87 -0.28
CA ASN A 247 1.62 12.18 -1.40
C ASN A 247 2.85 11.25 -1.44
N ASP A 248 3.38 10.85 -0.27
CA ASP A 248 4.44 9.87 -0.18
C ASP A 248 3.99 8.49 -0.70
N PHE A 249 2.79 8.03 -0.33
CA PHE A 249 2.18 6.82 -0.90
C PHE A 249 2.09 6.90 -2.43
N GLU A 250 1.49 7.98 -2.95
CA GLU A 250 1.29 8.16 -4.39
C GLU A 250 2.61 8.25 -5.15
N SER A 251 3.63 8.85 -4.56
CA SER A 251 4.97 8.91 -5.16
C SER A 251 5.65 7.56 -5.21
N TYR A 252 5.52 6.75 -4.16
CA TYR A 252 6.00 5.36 -4.15
C TYR A 252 5.26 4.53 -5.19
N LEU A 253 3.96 4.72 -5.30
CA LEU A 253 3.15 4.03 -6.28
C LEU A 253 3.52 4.43 -7.72
N LYS A 254 3.67 5.73 -8.01
CA LYS A 254 4.15 6.23 -9.33
C LYS A 254 5.46 5.55 -9.72
N PHE A 255 6.44 5.56 -8.82
CA PHE A 255 7.75 4.91 -9.05
C PHE A 255 7.61 3.42 -9.40
N LEU A 256 6.78 2.67 -8.67
CA LEU A 256 6.59 1.24 -8.89
C LEU A 256 5.85 0.96 -10.20
N LEU A 257 4.78 1.71 -10.49
CA LEU A 257 4.01 1.57 -11.73
C LEU A 257 4.86 1.89 -12.96
N ASN A 258 5.58 3.02 -12.94
CA ASN A 258 6.41 3.45 -14.06
C ASN A 258 7.62 2.51 -14.24
N GLY A 259 8.18 2.00 -13.13
CA GLY A 259 9.21 0.96 -13.16
C GLY A 259 8.73 -0.36 -13.77
N ILE A 260 7.48 -0.76 -13.53
CA ILE A 260 6.87 -1.93 -14.18
C ILE A 260 6.62 -1.66 -15.67
N LYS A 261 5.98 -0.53 -16.01
CA LYS A 261 5.69 -0.11 -17.39
C LYS A 261 6.96 -0.08 -18.23
N GLY A 262 7.99 0.60 -17.73
CA GLY A 262 9.30 0.71 -18.37
C GLY A 262 10.24 -0.48 -18.16
N ARG A 263 9.76 -1.59 -17.58
CA ARG A 263 10.51 -2.84 -17.31
C ARG A 263 11.88 -2.60 -16.65
N LYS A 264 11.96 -1.65 -15.74
CA LYS A 264 13.21 -1.28 -15.09
C LYS A 264 13.70 -2.44 -14.22
N GLN A 265 14.94 -2.87 -14.46
CA GLN A 265 15.48 -4.10 -13.90
C GLN A 265 15.42 -4.11 -12.36
N ALA A 266 15.74 -2.98 -11.70
CA ALA A 266 15.66 -2.86 -10.25
C ALA A 266 14.24 -3.14 -9.71
N VAL A 267 13.21 -2.56 -10.34
CA VAL A 267 11.80 -2.75 -9.96
C VAL A 267 11.33 -4.17 -10.29
N VAL A 268 11.68 -4.70 -11.47
CA VAL A 268 11.37 -6.09 -11.83
C VAL A 268 11.97 -7.06 -10.81
N MET A 269 13.23 -6.89 -10.44
CA MET A 269 13.91 -7.72 -9.45
C MET A 269 13.33 -7.58 -8.04
N LEU A 270 12.87 -6.38 -7.66
CA LEU A 270 12.14 -6.15 -6.42
C LEU A 270 10.88 -7.02 -6.34
N PHE A 271 10.01 -7.01 -7.36
CA PHE A 271 8.79 -7.84 -7.36
C PHE A 271 9.10 -9.34 -7.34
N ARG A 272 10.07 -9.79 -8.15
CA ARG A 272 10.58 -11.18 -8.11
C ARG A 272 11.03 -11.59 -6.71
N LYS A 273 11.73 -10.70 -6.00
CA LYS A 273 12.20 -10.96 -4.63
C LYS A 273 11.01 -11.16 -3.69
N TYR A 274 10.03 -10.26 -3.73
CA TYR A 274 8.83 -10.38 -2.91
C TYR A 274 8.02 -11.64 -3.25
N ASP A 275 7.75 -11.89 -4.53
CA ASP A 275 7.01 -13.07 -4.97
C ASP A 275 7.72 -14.37 -4.59
N LYS A 276 9.05 -14.43 -4.71
CA LYS A 276 9.83 -15.60 -4.26
C LYS A 276 9.65 -15.89 -2.77
N ILE A 277 9.54 -14.85 -1.94
CA ILE A 277 9.40 -14.98 -0.48
C ILE A 277 7.95 -15.32 -0.10
N PHE A 278 6.99 -14.59 -0.66
CA PHE A 278 5.60 -14.57 -0.19
C PHE A 278 4.65 -15.43 -1.04
N PHE A 279 4.97 -15.61 -2.32
CA PHE A 279 4.17 -16.34 -3.29
C PHE A 279 4.98 -17.41 -4.06
N PRO A 280 5.81 -18.26 -3.42
CA PRO A 280 6.64 -19.20 -4.16
C PRO A 280 5.81 -20.18 -5.00
N GLY A 281 6.19 -20.40 -6.25
CA GLY A 281 5.53 -21.33 -7.16
C GLY A 281 4.27 -20.80 -7.84
N THR A 282 3.94 -19.52 -7.70
CA THR A 282 3.04 -18.85 -8.65
C THR A 282 3.86 -18.33 -9.83
N GLU A 283 3.25 -18.26 -11.02
CA GLU A 283 3.85 -17.51 -12.13
C GLU A 283 4.04 -16.06 -11.66
N THR A 284 5.24 -15.50 -11.86
CA THR A 284 5.51 -14.11 -11.48
C THR A 284 4.51 -13.21 -12.20
N GLY A 285 3.66 -12.52 -11.43
CA GLY A 285 2.47 -11.82 -11.92
C GLY A 285 2.76 -10.50 -12.63
N TYR A 286 3.74 -10.45 -13.53
CA TYR A 286 4.03 -9.28 -14.35
C TYR A 286 2.93 -9.03 -15.38
N CYS A 287 1.75 -8.60 -14.94
CA CYS A 287 0.76 -8.01 -15.83
C CYS A 287 1.22 -6.59 -16.16
N VAL A 288 2.06 -6.49 -17.20
CA VAL A 288 2.33 -5.23 -17.89
C VAL A 288 1.00 -4.74 -18.44
N ARG A 289 0.41 -3.71 -17.83
CA ARG A 289 -0.59 -2.90 -18.54
C ARG A 289 0.18 -2.21 -19.66
N LYS A 290 -0.07 -2.65 -20.89
CA LYS A 290 0.41 -1.96 -22.09
C LYS A 290 -0.24 -0.58 -22.07
N ASN A 291 0.58 0.46 -21.99
CA ASN A 291 0.39 1.66 -22.79
C ASN A 291 1.80 2.16 -23.09
N GLU A 292 2.00 2.66 -24.30
CA GLU A 292 3.26 3.24 -24.75
C GLU A 292 3.34 4.67 -24.20
N ASP A 293 4.42 5.37 -24.51
CA ASP A 293 4.68 6.78 -24.25
C ASP A 293 5.34 7.13 -22.90
N ASP A 294 6.54 7.68 -23.12
CA ASP A 294 7.68 7.94 -22.26
C ASP A 294 7.74 9.42 -21.90
N GLN A 295 7.90 9.74 -20.61
CA GLN A 295 8.44 11.04 -20.15
C GLN A 295 8.75 11.09 -18.62
N ASP A 296 9.37 10.05 -18.06
CA ASP A 296 9.94 10.07 -16.69
C ASP A 296 11.48 10.16 -16.68
N GLU A 297 12.08 10.74 -17.74
CA GLU A 297 13.52 10.68 -18.03
C GLU A 297 14.42 11.14 -16.86
N GLU A 298 14.03 12.13 -16.06
CA GLU A 298 14.93 12.69 -15.03
C GLU A 298 15.10 11.82 -13.77
N ALA A 299 14.12 10.97 -13.43
CA ALA A 299 14.29 9.96 -12.38
C ALA A 299 14.87 8.64 -12.93
N MET A 300 14.68 8.40 -14.24
CA MET A 300 15.15 7.21 -14.94
C MET A 300 16.64 7.31 -15.34
N ASP A 301 17.16 8.51 -15.60
CA ASP A 301 18.57 8.75 -15.95
C ASP A 301 19.54 8.57 -14.78
N MET A 302 19.08 8.74 -13.55
CA MET A 302 19.91 8.47 -12.35
C MET A 302 20.22 6.98 -12.15
N LEU A 303 19.52 6.06 -12.84
CA LEU A 303 19.74 4.61 -12.78
C LEU A 303 20.53 4.05 -13.97
N ASN A 304 20.86 4.89 -14.97
CA ASN A 304 21.64 4.50 -16.15
C ASN A 304 23.15 4.80 -16.00
N LYS A 305 23.58 5.42 -14.89
CA LYS A 305 24.99 5.64 -14.60
C LYS A 305 25.47 4.58 -13.62
N ASP A 306 25.84 3.43 -14.16
CA ASP A 306 26.86 2.51 -13.63
C ASP A 306 27.08 1.37 -14.64
N GLN A 307 27.68 1.74 -15.79
CA GLN A 307 28.51 0.85 -16.61
C GLN A 307 29.65 1.68 -17.21
N GLU A 308 30.69 1.90 -16.40
CA GLU A 308 32.08 1.80 -16.84
C GLU A 308 32.87 0.97 -15.82
#